data_AF-A0A803VCY0-F1
#
_entry.id   AF-A0A803VCY0-F1
#
_cell.length_a   1.000
_cell.length_b   1.000
_cell.length_c   1.000
_cell.angle_alpha   90.00
_cell.angle_beta   90.00
_cell.angle_gamma   90.00
#
_symmetry.space_group_name_H-M   'P 1'
#
loop_
_entity.id
_entity.type
_entity.pdbx_description
1 polymer ?
#
loop_
_entity_poly.entity_id
_entity_poly.type
_entity_poly.pdbx_seq_one_letter_code
_entity_poly.pdbx_strand_id
1 'polypeptide(L)'
;QAESELHRKHVREAWGDQLTQQNKEEVTTLEEKSHETAGGEVLERTRQEEDKHQLEKQQAETLLQQIEELKLQETKAIKLKKEQENLLKQQWELENLEEERKKMEEHRRKKELGRFLKHQCDVQLRRRAQQIQEELETDRQILSVLLEKEDEDQCWQILRRERAVADVAWMKRVIEEQLQLEREREAELETIFREEAKKIWEKREEEWEREKVARDRLMSEVLAGRQHQIQEKMELNRRAQAESIKYREQLIKELEEVKERTHWEKEQEEEQQRACRRELQAQGTEHSWREEEEQQQGWGQLHLEELEQQEGEQG
;
A
#
# COMPACT_ATOMS: atom_id res chain seq x y z
N GLN A 1 67.45 5.99 -99.92
CA GLN A 1 67.97 5.95 -98.52
C GLN A 1 67.21 6.89 -97.58
N ALA A 2 66.60 8.00 -98.04
CA ALA A 2 65.83 8.90 -97.18
C ALA A 2 64.45 8.37 -96.69
N GLU A 3 63.77 7.52 -97.45
CA GLU A 3 62.44 6.99 -97.08
C GLU A 3 62.48 5.99 -95.91
N SER A 4 63.59 5.24 -95.74
CA SER A 4 63.76 4.28 -94.65
C SER A 4 64.05 4.93 -93.29
N GLU A 5 64.60 6.15 -93.27
CA GLU A 5 64.87 6.89 -92.04
C GLU A 5 63.64 7.65 -91.56
N LEU A 6 62.82 8.19 -92.47
CA LEU A 6 61.52 8.77 -92.14
C LEU A 6 60.58 7.71 -91.57
N HIS A 7 60.53 6.49 -92.15
CA HIS A 7 59.70 5.42 -91.60
C HIS A 7 60.18 4.95 -90.22
N ARG A 8 61.50 4.90 -89.97
CA ARG A 8 62.05 4.59 -88.63
C ARG A 8 61.79 5.69 -87.60
N LYS A 9 61.77 6.97 -87.98
CA LYS A 9 61.39 8.08 -87.09
C LYS A 9 59.88 8.06 -86.81
N HIS A 10 59.06 7.83 -87.83
CA HIS A 10 57.61 7.70 -87.68
C HIS A 10 57.20 6.50 -86.83
N VAL A 11 57.88 5.35 -86.95
CA VAL A 11 57.65 4.19 -86.07
C VAL A 11 58.11 4.50 -84.64
N ARG A 12 59.19 5.25 -84.44
CA ARG A 12 59.68 5.62 -83.11
C ARG A 12 58.81 6.68 -82.44
N GLU A 13 58.29 7.64 -83.20
CA GLU A 13 57.30 8.64 -82.77
C GLU A 13 55.95 7.96 -82.49
N ALA A 14 55.43 7.11 -83.40
CA ALA A 14 54.20 6.36 -83.17
C ALA A 14 54.29 5.38 -81.99
N TRP A 15 55.45 4.75 -81.75
CA TRP A 15 55.68 3.96 -80.54
C TRP A 15 55.80 4.83 -79.28
N GLY A 16 56.39 6.02 -79.36
CA GLY A 16 56.44 6.99 -78.27
C GLY A 16 55.05 7.54 -77.91
N ASP A 17 54.23 7.83 -78.92
CA ASP A 17 52.84 8.25 -78.79
C ASP A 17 51.99 7.10 -78.22
N GLN A 18 52.20 5.86 -78.68
CA GLN A 18 51.53 4.69 -78.12
C GLN A 18 51.93 4.42 -76.66
N LEU A 19 53.19 4.63 -76.28
CA LEU A 19 53.67 4.48 -74.90
C LEU A 19 53.15 5.59 -73.98
N THR A 20 53.11 6.83 -74.46
CA THR A 20 52.53 7.95 -73.69
C THR A 20 51.01 7.85 -73.58
N GLN A 21 50.35 7.27 -74.58
CA GLN A 21 48.92 6.99 -74.55
C GLN A 21 48.59 5.82 -73.61
N GLN A 22 49.38 4.74 -73.62
CA GLN A 22 49.27 3.67 -72.62
C GLN A 22 49.53 4.17 -71.19
N ASN A 23 50.54 5.01 -70.96
CA ASN A 23 50.78 5.62 -69.65
C ASN A 23 49.64 6.54 -69.22
N LYS A 24 49.06 7.33 -70.14
CA LYS A 24 47.90 8.18 -69.83
C LYS A 24 46.68 7.33 -69.47
N GLU A 25 46.42 6.26 -70.22
CA GLU A 25 45.34 5.31 -69.96
C GLU A 25 45.55 4.55 -68.64
N GLU A 26 46.77 4.16 -68.30
CA GLU A 26 47.10 3.55 -67.00
C GLU A 26 46.94 4.54 -65.83
N VAL A 27 47.35 5.80 -66.00
CA VAL A 27 47.15 6.85 -64.97
C VAL A 27 45.66 7.13 -64.77
N THR A 28 44.88 7.28 -65.84
CA THR A 28 43.43 7.50 -65.73
C THR A 28 42.71 6.30 -65.12
N THR A 29 43.13 5.07 -65.43
CA THR A 29 42.50 3.88 -64.84
C THR A 29 42.90 3.65 -63.39
N LEU A 30 44.09 4.11 -62.97
CA LEU A 30 44.50 4.11 -61.55
C LEU A 30 43.79 5.21 -60.76
N GLU A 31 43.58 6.38 -61.36
CA GLU A 31 42.78 7.47 -60.77
C GLU A 31 41.32 7.06 -60.65
N GLU A 32 40.71 6.46 -61.68
CA GLU A 32 39.36 5.92 -61.63
C GLU A 32 39.20 4.85 -60.54
N LYS A 33 40.14 3.91 -60.44
CA LYS A 33 40.14 2.92 -59.34
C LYS A 33 40.26 3.56 -57.97
N SER A 34 41.09 4.61 -57.83
CA SER A 34 41.26 5.34 -56.58
C SER A 34 40.00 6.11 -56.17
N HIS A 35 39.31 6.69 -57.15
CA HIS A 35 38.01 7.36 -56.94
C HIS A 35 36.89 6.36 -56.64
N GLU A 36 36.89 5.19 -57.27
CA GLU A 36 35.95 4.11 -56.97
C GLU A 36 36.16 3.54 -55.56
N THR A 37 37.42 3.33 -55.13
CA THR A 37 37.72 2.91 -53.76
C THR A 37 37.35 3.97 -52.73
N ALA A 38 37.64 5.24 -52.99
CA ALA A 38 37.27 6.34 -52.09
C ALA A 38 35.74 6.52 -52.01
N GLY A 39 35.03 6.36 -53.14
CA GLY A 39 33.56 6.36 -53.18
C GLY A 39 32.96 5.17 -52.42
N GLY A 40 33.57 3.99 -52.54
CA GLY A 40 33.22 2.79 -51.77
C GLY A 40 33.38 2.99 -50.27
N GLU A 41 34.51 3.55 -49.82
CA GLU A 41 34.77 3.84 -48.40
C GLU A 41 33.79 4.86 -47.80
N VAL A 42 33.42 5.91 -48.56
CA VAL A 42 32.42 6.90 -48.11
C VAL A 42 31.03 6.27 -48.01
N LEU A 43 30.66 5.41 -48.96
CA LEU A 43 29.40 4.65 -48.92
C LEU A 43 29.38 3.63 -47.77
N GLU A 44 30.53 3.06 -47.41
CA GLU A 44 30.64 2.09 -46.32
C GLU A 44 30.59 2.78 -44.95
N ARG A 45 31.19 3.97 -44.80
CA ARG A 45 31.07 4.82 -43.60
C ARG A 45 29.63 5.29 -43.37
N THR A 46 28.95 5.75 -44.42
CA THR A 46 27.54 6.16 -44.30
C THR A 46 26.62 5.01 -43.91
N ARG A 47 26.84 3.80 -44.46
CA ARG A 47 26.12 2.59 -44.00
C ARG A 47 26.38 2.25 -42.54
N GLN A 48 27.64 2.34 -42.08
CA GLN A 48 27.98 2.10 -40.68
C GLN A 48 27.34 3.13 -39.74
N GLU A 49 27.27 4.40 -40.14
CA GLU A 49 26.56 5.46 -39.41
C GLU A 49 25.04 5.21 -39.38
N GLU A 50 24.46 4.78 -40.49
CA GLU A 50 23.04 4.40 -40.57
C GLU A 50 22.73 3.20 -39.67
N ASP A 51 23.58 2.18 -39.65
CA ASP A 51 23.44 1.00 -38.78
C ASP A 51 23.58 1.37 -37.29
N LYS A 52 24.53 2.25 -36.95
CA LYS A 52 24.65 2.84 -35.60
C LYS A 52 23.38 3.58 -35.20
N HIS A 53 22.86 4.44 -36.07
CA HIS A 53 21.62 5.17 -35.82
C HIS A 53 20.40 4.26 -35.69
N GLN A 54 20.34 3.16 -36.42
CA GLN A 54 19.27 2.18 -36.25
C GLN A 54 19.36 1.47 -34.89
N LEU A 55 20.58 1.11 -34.47
CA LEU A 55 20.80 0.51 -33.15
C LEU A 55 20.44 1.47 -32.02
N GLU A 56 20.82 2.75 -32.13
CA GLU A 56 20.45 3.81 -31.18
C GLU A 56 18.94 3.99 -31.08
N LYS A 57 18.22 3.93 -32.21
CA LYS A 57 16.75 3.99 -32.21
C LYS A 57 16.14 2.81 -31.47
N GLN A 58 16.64 1.60 -31.72
CA GLN A 58 16.20 0.39 -31.02
C GLN A 58 16.48 0.49 -29.52
N GLN A 59 17.65 0.99 -29.13
CA GLN A 59 17.99 1.25 -27.73
C GLN A 59 17.09 2.32 -27.09
N ALA A 60 16.77 3.40 -27.81
CA ALA A 60 15.86 4.42 -27.33
C ALA A 60 14.44 3.87 -27.14
N GLU A 61 13.97 3.02 -28.05
CA GLU A 61 12.67 2.34 -27.95
C GLU A 61 12.61 1.39 -26.75
N THR A 62 13.65 0.60 -26.48
CA THR A 62 13.69 -0.27 -25.29
C THR A 62 13.72 0.53 -23.99
N LEU A 63 14.46 1.64 -23.94
CA LEU A 63 14.46 2.56 -22.79
C LEU A 63 13.08 3.18 -22.55
N LEU A 64 12.36 3.56 -23.61
CA LEU A 64 10.99 4.07 -23.48
C LEU A 64 10.05 3.01 -22.91
N GLN A 65 10.15 1.76 -23.36
CA GLN A 65 9.37 0.65 -22.81
C GLN A 65 9.67 0.42 -21.32
N GLN A 66 10.95 0.44 -20.91
CA GLN A 66 11.33 0.31 -19.50
C GLN A 66 10.80 1.47 -18.64
N ILE A 67 10.80 2.71 -19.16
CA ILE A 67 10.23 3.88 -18.47
C ILE A 67 8.70 3.75 -18.33
N GLU A 68 8.01 3.29 -19.38
CA GLU A 68 6.58 3.02 -19.31
C GLU A 68 6.25 1.93 -18.30
N GLU A 69 7.07 0.88 -18.23
CA GLU A 69 6.93 -0.18 -17.23
C GLU A 69 7.12 0.36 -15.81
N LEU A 70 8.10 1.23 -15.57
CA LEU A 70 8.28 1.90 -14.29
C LEU A 70 7.05 2.75 -13.90
N LYS A 71 6.47 3.50 -14.84
CA LYS A 71 5.22 4.24 -14.60
C LYS A 71 4.07 3.31 -14.22
N LEU A 72 3.94 2.17 -14.90
CA LEU A 72 2.95 1.15 -14.54
C LEU A 72 3.18 0.62 -13.13
N GLN A 73 4.43 0.35 -12.74
CA GLN A 73 4.77 -0.07 -11.37
C GLN A 73 4.44 1.01 -10.33
N GLU A 74 4.64 2.29 -10.64
CA GLU A 74 4.24 3.38 -9.75
C GLU A 74 2.72 3.43 -9.55
N THR A 75 1.94 3.25 -10.60
CA THR A 75 0.47 3.17 -10.45
C THR A 75 0.04 1.95 -9.62
N LYS A 76 0.72 0.80 -9.79
CA LYS A 76 0.49 -0.40 -8.95
C LYS A 76 0.84 -0.13 -7.49
N ALA A 77 1.96 0.55 -7.21
CA ALA A 77 2.36 0.93 -5.86
C ALA A 77 1.34 1.88 -5.21
N ILE A 78 0.80 2.85 -5.96
CA ILE A 78 -0.28 3.73 -5.46
C ILE A 78 -1.54 2.92 -5.12
N LYS A 79 -1.91 1.94 -5.96
CA LYS A 79 -3.06 1.06 -5.69
C LYS A 79 -2.83 0.23 -4.42
N LEU A 80 -1.67 -0.40 -4.28
CA LEU A 80 -1.31 -1.19 -3.10
C LEU A 80 -1.31 -0.34 -1.82
N LYS A 81 -0.82 0.91 -1.87
CA LYS A 81 -0.89 1.86 -0.74
C LYS A 81 -2.33 2.19 -0.36
N LYS A 82 -3.19 2.48 -1.34
CA LYS A 82 -4.63 2.73 -1.08
C LYS A 82 -5.31 1.52 -0.46
N GLU A 83 -4.99 0.32 -0.93
CA GLU A 83 -5.48 -0.93 -0.34
C GLU A 83 -5.02 -1.09 1.11
N GLN A 84 -3.75 -0.81 1.41
CA GLN A 84 -3.22 -0.83 2.77
C GLN A 84 -3.94 0.18 3.69
N GLU A 85 -4.14 1.42 3.22
CA GLU A 85 -4.90 2.43 3.97
C GLU A 85 -6.35 1.99 4.24
N ASN A 86 -7.00 1.37 3.25
CA ASN A 86 -8.35 0.85 3.42
C ASN A 86 -8.41 -0.31 4.42
N LEU A 87 -7.42 -1.20 4.41
CA LEU A 87 -7.33 -2.28 5.40
C LEU A 87 -7.10 -1.73 6.80
N LEU A 88 -6.25 -0.69 6.97
CA LEU A 88 -6.07 -0.01 8.25
C LEU A 88 -7.37 0.64 8.76
N LYS A 89 -8.14 1.29 7.88
CA LYS A 89 -9.47 1.82 8.23
C LYS A 89 -10.39 0.71 8.72
N GLN A 90 -10.41 -0.43 8.03
CA GLN A 90 -11.23 -1.58 8.43
C GLN A 90 -10.79 -2.18 9.78
N GLN A 91 -9.49 -2.20 10.10
CA GLN A 91 -9.01 -2.61 11.42
C GLN A 91 -9.52 -1.68 12.50
N TRP A 92 -9.39 -0.36 12.28
CA TRP A 92 -9.86 0.64 13.23
C TRP A 92 -11.38 0.62 13.44
N GLU A 93 -12.15 0.42 12.36
CA GLU A 93 -13.60 0.24 12.45
C GLU A 93 -13.99 -0.99 13.30
N LEU A 94 -13.25 -2.10 13.18
CA LEU A 94 -13.50 -3.28 13.99
C LEU A 94 -13.16 -3.07 15.47
N GLU A 95 -12.03 -2.41 15.75
CA GLU A 95 -11.64 -2.06 17.11
C GLU A 95 -12.70 -1.17 17.78
N ASN A 96 -13.23 -0.18 17.05
CA ASN A 96 -14.32 0.65 17.53
C ASN A 96 -15.58 -0.16 17.86
N LEU A 97 -15.99 -1.08 16.99
CA LEU A 97 -17.15 -1.94 17.22
C LEU A 97 -16.96 -2.85 18.45
N GLU A 98 -15.74 -3.37 18.65
CA GLU A 98 -15.39 -4.13 19.86
C GLU A 98 -15.45 -3.29 21.13
N GLU A 99 -14.96 -2.06 21.08
CA GLU A 99 -15.05 -1.12 22.20
C GLU A 99 -16.49 -0.74 22.53
N GLU A 100 -17.31 -0.44 21.52
CA GLU A 100 -18.73 -0.15 21.69
C GLU A 100 -19.44 -1.31 22.37
N ARG A 101 -19.15 -2.55 21.95
CA ARG A 101 -19.67 -3.75 22.60
C ARG A 101 -19.26 -3.82 24.08
N LYS A 102 -17.98 -3.62 24.40
CA LYS A 102 -17.48 -3.63 25.79
C LYS A 102 -18.21 -2.58 26.64
N LYS A 103 -18.36 -1.35 26.12
CA LYS A 103 -19.10 -0.27 26.78
C LYS A 103 -20.56 -0.65 27.05
N MET A 104 -21.22 -1.30 26.08
CA MET A 104 -22.59 -1.77 26.23
C MET A 104 -22.73 -2.87 27.28
N GLU A 105 -21.79 -3.82 27.33
CA GLU A 105 -21.76 -4.87 28.35
C GLU A 105 -21.51 -4.30 29.75
N GLU A 106 -20.56 -3.36 29.89
CA GLU A 106 -20.33 -2.64 31.15
C GLU A 106 -21.56 -1.88 31.62
N HIS A 107 -22.26 -1.21 30.69
CA HIS A 107 -23.48 -0.49 31.02
C HIS A 107 -24.59 -1.44 31.48
N ARG A 108 -24.72 -2.63 30.89
CA ARG A 108 -25.65 -3.68 31.34
C ARG A 108 -25.29 -4.17 32.74
N ARG A 109 -24.01 -4.48 32.99
CA ARG A 109 -23.51 -4.90 34.32
C ARG A 109 -23.80 -3.84 35.39
N LYS A 110 -23.58 -2.55 35.07
CA LYS A 110 -23.92 -1.44 35.97
C LYS A 110 -25.42 -1.38 36.28
N LYS A 111 -26.29 -1.61 35.29
CA LYS A 111 -27.76 -1.67 35.50
C LYS A 111 -28.16 -2.86 36.36
N GLU A 112 -27.57 -4.03 36.16
CA GLU A 112 -27.81 -5.22 36.97
C GLU A 112 -27.40 -5.01 38.42
N LEU A 113 -26.19 -4.47 38.66
CA LEU A 113 -25.74 -4.10 39.99
C LEU A 113 -26.67 -3.06 40.65
N GLY A 114 -27.12 -2.07 39.88
CA GLY A 114 -28.08 -1.08 40.36
C GLY A 114 -29.44 -1.70 40.77
N ARG A 115 -29.93 -2.71 40.04
CA ARG A 115 -31.15 -3.45 40.43
C ARG A 115 -30.95 -4.25 41.71
N PHE A 116 -29.80 -4.92 41.84
CA PHE A 116 -29.45 -5.67 43.03
C PHE A 116 -29.42 -4.80 44.30
N LEU A 117 -28.77 -3.63 44.24
CA LEU A 117 -28.72 -2.70 45.36
C LEU A 117 -30.11 -2.17 45.76
N LYS A 118 -30.96 -1.84 44.78
CA LYS A 118 -32.34 -1.41 45.06
C LYS A 118 -33.13 -2.49 45.78
N HIS A 119 -33.02 -3.74 45.32
CA HIS A 119 -33.68 -4.86 45.95
C HIS A 119 -33.24 -5.04 47.41
N GLN A 120 -31.94 -4.88 47.71
CA GLN A 120 -31.44 -4.93 49.08
C GLN A 120 -32.05 -3.83 49.97
N CYS A 121 -32.10 -2.59 49.47
CA CYS A 121 -32.73 -1.48 50.19
C CYS A 121 -34.23 -1.74 50.42
N ASP A 122 -34.95 -2.23 49.41
CA ASP A 122 -36.38 -2.55 49.50
C ASP A 122 -36.64 -3.61 50.59
N VAL A 123 -35.81 -4.66 50.65
CA VAL A 123 -35.91 -5.70 51.69
C VAL A 123 -35.68 -5.12 53.09
N GLN A 124 -34.70 -4.23 53.26
CA GLN A 124 -34.44 -3.58 54.54
C GLN A 124 -35.59 -2.67 54.97
N LEU A 125 -36.13 -1.87 54.05
CA LEU A 125 -37.28 -0.99 54.32
C LEU A 125 -38.53 -1.79 54.69
N ARG A 126 -38.80 -2.91 54.00
CA ARG A 126 -39.92 -3.81 54.33
C ARG A 126 -39.79 -4.39 55.75
N ARG A 127 -38.59 -4.83 56.15
CA ARG A 127 -38.34 -5.32 57.52
C ARG A 127 -38.62 -4.24 58.55
N ARG A 128 -38.17 -3.00 58.31
CA ARG A 128 -38.43 -1.89 59.24
C ARG A 128 -39.92 -1.54 59.29
N ALA A 129 -40.63 -1.58 58.17
CA ALA A 129 -42.07 -1.35 58.13
C ALA A 129 -42.85 -2.43 58.89
N GLN A 130 -42.46 -3.70 58.77
CA GLN A 130 -43.04 -4.81 59.54
C GLN A 130 -42.86 -4.61 61.05
N GLN A 131 -41.67 -4.23 61.51
CA GLN A 131 -41.44 -3.92 62.92
C GLN A 131 -42.36 -2.81 63.44
N ILE A 132 -42.55 -1.75 62.65
CA ILE A 132 -43.44 -0.64 63.01
C ILE A 132 -44.91 -1.11 63.04
N GLN A 133 -45.32 -1.99 62.12
CA GLN A 133 -46.66 -2.57 62.13
C GLN A 133 -46.90 -3.42 63.37
N GLU A 134 -45.94 -4.27 63.75
CA GLU A 134 -45.99 -5.07 64.98
C GLU A 134 -46.10 -4.17 66.22
N GLU A 135 -45.29 -3.11 66.32
CA GLU A 135 -45.37 -2.10 67.40
C GLU A 135 -46.78 -1.48 67.47
N LEU A 136 -47.34 -1.03 66.34
CA LEU A 136 -48.68 -0.44 66.29
C LEU A 136 -49.81 -1.43 66.63
N GLU A 137 -49.65 -2.70 66.26
CA GLU A 137 -50.60 -3.75 66.63
C GLU A 137 -50.59 -4.02 68.13
N THR A 138 -49.42 -4.00 68.77
CA THR A 138 -49.33 -4.11 70.24
C THR A 138 -50.00 -2.93 70.92
N ASP A 139 -49.81 -1.71 70.42
CA ASP A 139 -50.49 -0.52 70.94
C ASP A 139 -52.02 -0.61 70.77
N ARG A 140 -52.50 -1.10 69.61
CA ARG A 140 -53.93 -1.34 69.36
C ARG A 140 -54.52 -2.36 70.34
N GLN A 141 -53.79 -3.43 70.65
CA GLN A 141 -54.21 -4.43 71.63
C GLN A 141 -54.34 -3.82 73.02
N ILE A 142 -53.39 -2.98 73.44
CA ILE A 142 -53.44 -2.28 74.73
C ILE A 142 -54.69 -1.38 74.82
N LEU A 143 -54.96 -0.59 73.78
CA LEU A 143 -56.16 0.26 73.73
C LEU A 143 -57.46 -0.54 73.76
N SER A 144 -57.49 -1.71 73.12
CA SER A 144 -58.66 -2.60 73.14
C SER A 144 -58.92 -3.13 74.55
N VAL A 145 -57.87 -3.55 75.27
CA VAL A 145 -57.98 -4.00 76.68
C VAL A 145 -58.44 -2.87 77.61
N LEU A 146 -58.06 -1.61 77.33
CA LEU A 146 -58.54 -0.47 78.12
C LEU A 146 -60.02 -0.18 77.86
N LEU A 147 -60.48 -0.26 76.61
CA LEU A 147 -61.89 -0.10 76.26
C LEU A 147 -62.76 -1.22 76.83
N GLU A 148 -62.33 -2.47 76.76
CA GLU A 148 -63.05 -3.60 77.37
C GLU A 148 -63.28 -3.39 78.88
N LYS A 149 -62.30 -2.80 79.58
CA LYS A 149 -62.43 -2.44 81.00
C LYS A 149 -63.40 -1.27 81.24
N GLU A 150 -63.45 -0.29 80.34
CA GLU A 150 -64.42 0.82 80.40
C GLU A 150 -65.86 0.36 80.07
N ASP A 151 -66.02 -0.67 79.22
CA ASP A 151 -67.31 -1.29 78.88
C ASP A 151 -67.83 -2.20 80.02
N GLU A 152 -66.94 -2.87 80.75
CA GLU A 152 -67.27 -3.62 81.99
C GLU A 152 -67.90 -2.70 83.06
N ASP A 153 -67.48 -1.45 83.15
CA ASP A 153 -68.04 -0.43 84.06
C ASP A 153 -69.46 0.05 83.65
N GLN A 154 -69.89 -0.17 82.41
CA GLN A 154 -71.19 0.29 81.87
C GLN A 154 -72.31 -0.79 81.88
N CYS A 155 -72.01 -2.01 82.35
CA CYS A 155 -72.82 -3.22 82.16
C CYS A 155 -74.20 -3.29 82.86
N TRP A 156 -74.58 -2.34 83.72
CA TRP A 156 -75.78 -2.46 84.57
C TRP A 156 -77.14 -2.21 83.86
N GLN A 157 -77.19 -2.03 82.54
CA GLN A 157 -78.45 -1.70 81.81
C GLN A 157 -78.84 -2.65 80.65
N ILE A 158 -78.07 -3.72 80.34
CA ILE A 158 -78.17 -4.43 79.03
C ILE A 158 -78.97 -5.76 79.07
N LEU A 159 -79.52 -6.15 80.23
CA LEU A 159 -80.07 -7.50 80.49
C LEU A 159 -81.33 -7.95 79.71
N ARG A 160 -81.77 -7.22 78.68
CA ARG A 160 -82.98 -7.55 77.89
C ARG A 160 -82.73 -7.83 76.40
N ARG A 161 -81.48 -7.72 75.92
CA ARG A 161 -81.07 -8.00 74.52
C ARG A 161 -80.22 -9.27 74.37
N GLU A 162 -80.09 -10.10 75.41
CA GLU A 162 -79.00 -11.06 75.56
C GLU A 162 -79.08 -12.31 74.65
N ARG A 163 -80.28 -12.83 74.34
CA ARG A 163 -80.39 -14.06 73.51
C ARG A 163 -80.08 -13.82 72.03
N ALA A 164 -80.64 -12.78 71.42
CA ALA A 164 -80.35 -12.43 70.03
C ALA A 164 -78.89 -11.95 69.85
N VAL A 165 -78.33 -11.29 70.86
CA VAL A 165 -76.91 -10.90 70.86
C VAL A 165 -76.00 -12.13 70.97
N ALA A 166 -76.36 -13.14 71.76
CA ALA A 166 -75.60 -14.40 71.86
C ALA A 166 -75.61 -15.21 70.54
N ASP A 167 -76.76 -15.33 69.88
CA ASP A 167 -76.88 -16.04 68.60
C ASP A 167 -76.10 -15.33 67.48
N VAL A 168 -76.18 -13.99 67.42
CA VAL A 168 -75.39 -13.18 66.49
C VAL A 168 -73.89 -13.26 66.80
N ALA A 169 -73.50 -13.27 68.08
CA ALA A 169 -72.10 -13.43 68.49
C ALA A 169 -71.56 -14.83 68.13
N TRP A 170 -72.37 -15.88 68.25
CA TRP A 170 -72.00 -17.23 67.81
C TRP A 170 -71.84 -17.30 66.29
N MET A 171 -72.79 -16.77 65.51
CA MET A 171 -72.69 -16.72 64.05
C MET A 171 -71.48 -15.90 63.59
N LYS A 172 -71.18 -14.77 64.26
CA LYS A 172 -69.99 -13.96 63.98
C LYS A 172 -68.70 -14.76 64.17
N ARG A 173 -68.56 -15.50 65.28
CA ARG A 173 -67.38 -16.36 65.54
C ARG A 173 -67.22 -17.45 64.48
N VAL A 174 -68.31 -18.13 64.11
CA VAL A 174 -68.28 -19.18 63.07
C VAL A 174 -67.87 -18.60 61.71
N ILE A 175 -68.37 -17.41 61.35
CA ILE A 175 -67.99 -16.73 60.10
C ILE A 175 -66.52 -16.29 60.14
N GLU A 176 -66.04 -15.79 61.28
CA GLU A 176 -64.63 -15.40 61.47
C GLU A 176 -63.68 -16.60 61.34
N GLU A 177 -64.05 -17.76 61.91
CA GLU A 177 -63.29 -19.01 61.77
C GLU A 177 -63.26 -19.49 60.31
N GLN A 178 -64.37 -19.43 59.59
CA GLN A 178 -64.41 -19.77 58.15
C GLN A 178 -63.58 -18.80 57.31
N LEU A 179 -63.62 -17.50 57.62
CA LEU A 179 -62.81 -16.49 56.93
C LEU A 179 -61.31 -16.71 57.19
N GLN A 180 -60.92 -17.15 58.37
CA GLN A 180 -59.53 -17.52 58.69
C GLN A 180 -59.07 -18.72 57.85
N LEU A 181 -59.88 -19.78 57.76
CA LEU A 181 -59.57 -20.95 56.95
C LEU A 181 -59.47 -20.63 55.44
N GLU A 182 -60.34 -19.78 54.92
CA GLU A 182 -60.23 -19.34 53.51
C GLU A 182 -58.98 -18.49 53.26
N ARG A 183 -58.57 -17.64 54.21
CA ARG A 183 -57.31 -16.90 54.12
C ARG A 183 -56.09 -17.81 54.14
N GLU A 184 -56.11 -18.87 54.95
CA GLU A 184 -55.03 -19.88 54.98
C GLU A 184 -54.94 -20.61 53.63
N ARG A 185 -56.08 -21.02 53.07
CA ARG A 185 -56.15 -21.63 51.73
C ARG A 185 -55.67 -20.70 50.63
N GLU A 186 -56.07 -19.43 50.66
CA GLU A 186 -55.60 -18.41 49.72
C GLU A 186 -54.09 -18.21 49.83
N ALA A 187 -53.53 -18.17 51.05
CA ALA A 187 -52.10 -18.07 51.27
C ALA A 187 -51.33 -19.30 50.75
N GLU A 188 -51.85 -20.51 50.95
CA GLU A 188 -51.29 -21.75 50.38
C GLU A 188 -51.31 -21.74 48.85
N LEU A 189 -52.39 -21.26 48.23
CA LEU A 189 -52.46 -21.12 46.78
C LEU A 189 -51.46 -20.07 46.27
N GLU A 190 -51.33 -18.94 46.95
CA GLU A 190 -50.36 -17.91 46.61
C GLU A 190 -48.90 -18.40 46.71
N THR A 191 -48.56 -19.20 47.72
CA THR A 191 -47.20 -19.76 47.84
C THR A 191 -46.90 -20.71 46.69
N ILE A 192 -47.84 -21.60 46.34
CA ILE A 192 -47.71 -22.50 45.19
C ILE A 192 -47.50 -21.71 43.89
N PHE A 193 -48.35 -20.70 43.60
CA PHE A 193 -48.20 -19.87 42.40
C PHE A 193 -46.87 -19.12 42.36
N ARG A 194 -46.40 -18.59 43.51
CA ARG A 194 -45.09 -17.91 43.60
C ARG A 194 -43.94 -18.88 43.34
N GLU A 195 -44.00 -20.10 43.86
CA GLU A 195 -42.97 -21.11 43.65
C GLU A 195 -42.94 -21.63 42.21
N GLU A 196 -44.09 -21.87 41.61
CA GLU A 196 -44.20 -22.26 40.20
C GLU A 196 -43.67 -21.15 39.28
N ALA A 197 -44.06 -19.90 39.53
CA ALA A 197 -43.54 -18.75 38.80
C ALA A 197 -42.02 -18.61 38.93
N LYS A 198 -41.45 -18.82 40.13
CA LYS A 198 -40.00 -18.84 40.34
C LYS A 198 -39.31 -19.93 39.53
N LYS A 199 -39.80 -21.18 39.57
CA LYS A 199 -39.21 -22.29 38.81
C LYS A 199 -39.24 -22.06 37.30
N ILE A 200 -40.33 -21.48 36.78
CA ILE A 200 -40.43 -21.12 35.35
C ILE A 200 -39.44 -20.01 35.03
N TRP A 201 -39.32 -19.01 35.90
CA TRP A 201 -38.37 -17.91 35.73
C TRP A 201 -36.92 -18.40 35.72
N GLU A 202 -36.52 -19.23 36.68
CA GLU A 202 -35.17 -19.80 36.77
C GLU A 202 -34.79 -20.59 35.52
N LYS A 203 -35.69 -21.45 35.02
CA LYS A 203 -35.46 -22.18 33.76
C LYS A 203 -35.25 -21.23 32.58
N ARG A 204 -36.06 -20.16 32.51
CA ARG A 204 -35.95 -19.18 31.43
C ARG A 204 -34.67 -18.37 31.52
N GLU A 205 -34.23 -18.04 32.73
CA GLU A 205 -32.99 -17.33 32.99
C GLU A 205 -31.77 -18.18 32.62
N GLU A 206 -31.78 -19.49 32.92
CA GLU A 206 -30.77 -20.43 32.44
C GLU A 206 -30.71 -20.52 30.91
N GLU A 207 -31.87 -20.59 30.24
CA GLU A 207 -31.94 -20.59 28.77
C GLU A 207 -31.36 -19.30 28.19
N TRP A 208 -31.71 -18.15 28.76
CA TRP A 208 -31.19 -16.86 28.33
C TRP A 208 -29.68 -16.72 28.57
N GLU A 209 -29.15 -17.22 29.68
CA GLU A 209 -27.70 -17.22 29.91
C GLU A 209 -26.98 -18.17 28.93
N ARG A 210 -27.54 -19.34 28.62
CA ARG A 210 -26.99 -20.23 27.58
C ARG A 210 -26.98 -19.56 26.21
N GLU A 211 -28.08 -18.91 25.83
CA GLU A 211 -28.21 -18.18 24.57
C GLU A 211 -27.23 -17.01 24.50
N LYS A 212 -27.09 -16.25 25.59
CA LYS A 212 -26.15 -15.14 25.72
C LYS A 212 -24.71 -15.62 25.57
N VAL A 213 -24.32 -16.71 26.25
CA VAL A 213 -22.98 -17.29 26.11
C VAL A 213 -22.73 -17.78 24.67
N ALA A 214 -23.72 -18.42 24.04
CA ALA A 214 -23.61 -18.87 22.64
C ALA A 214 -23.45 -17.68 21.68
N ARG A 215 -24.27 -16.63 21.85
CA ARG A 215 -24.17 -15.38 21.10
C ARG A 215 -22.81 -14.73 21.30
N ASP A 216 -22.33 -14.66 22.53
CA ASP A 216 -21.06 -14.02 22.86
C ASP A 216 -19.88 -14.75 22.24
N ARG A 217 -19.90 -16.09 22.24
CA ARG A 217 -18.92 -16.93 21.55
C ARG A 217 -18.94 -16.69 20.04
N LEU A 218 -20.12 -16.77 19.42
CA LEU A 218 -20.28 -16.55 17.99
C LEU A 218 -19.81 -15.15 17.57
N MET A 219 -20.15 -14.13 18.35
CA MET A 219 -19.69 -12.77 18.08
C MET A 219 -18.17 -12.65 18.17
N SER A 220 -17.54 -13.28 19.17
CA SER A 220 -16.09 -13.30 19.31
C SER A 220 -15.42 -14.04 18.14
N GLU A 221 -15.99 -15.15 17.67
CA GLU A 221 -15.51 -15.88 16.49
C GLU A 221 -15.61 -15.05 15.22
N VAL A 222 -16.73 -14.34 15.02
CA VAL A 222 -16.94 -13.46 13.86
C VAL A 222 -15.90 -12.32 13.84
N LEU A 223 -15.68 -11.68 14.98
CA LEU A 223 -14.71 -10.58 15.10
C LEU A 223 -13.28 -11.08 14.88
N ALA A 224 -12.89 -12.17 15.54
CA ALA A 224 -11.57 -12.78 15.37
C ALA A 224 -11.34 -13.25 13.92
N GLY A 225 -12.33 -13.89 13.31
CA GLY A 225 -12.27 -14.32 11.92
C GLY A 225 -12.11 -13.14 10.96
N ARG A 226 -12.84 -12.04 11.19
CA ARG A 226 -12.70 -10.84 10.37
C ARG A 226 -11.34 -10.16 10.57
N GLN A 227 -10.84 -10.11 11.80
CA GLN A 227 -9.51 -9.58 12.10
C GLN A 227 -8.42 -10.37 11.39
N HIS A 228 -8.52 -11.71 11.40
CA HIS A 228 -7.61 -12.60 10.70
C HIS A 228 -7.63 -12.35 9.18
N GLN A 229 -8.81 -12.25 8.56
CA GLN A 229 -8.93 -11.93 7.13
C GLN A 229 -8.26 -10.61 6.76
N ILE A 230 -8.34 -9.58 7.62
CA ILE A 230 -7.69 -8.31 7.35
C ILE A 230 -6.17 -8.43 7.52
N GLN A 231 -5.70 -9.17 8.52
CA GLN A 231 -4.28 -9.45 8.72
C GLN A 231 -3.69 -10.21 7.52
N GLU A 232 -4.36 -11.26 7.04
CA GLU A 232 -3.94 -12.00 5.84
C GLU A 232 -3.85 -11.07 4.61
N LYS A 233 -4.87 -10.22 4.39
CA LYS A 233 -4.84 -9.25 3.29
C LYS A 233 -3.71 -8.23 3.44
N MET A 234 -3.42 -7.78 4.65
CA MET A 234 -2.29 -6.90 4.95
C MET A 234 -0.96 -7.56 4.65
N GLU A 235 -0.78 -8.83 5.00
CA GLU A 235 0.43 -9.60 4.69
C GLU A 235 0.61 -9.80 3.19
N LEU A 236 -0.45 -10.18 2.48
CA LEU A 236 -0.42 -10.32 1.02
C LEU A 236 -0.07 -8.99 0.35
N ASN A 237 -0.68 -7.89 0.79
CA ASN A 237 -0.37 -6.57 0.27
C ASN A 237 1.09 -6.17 0.55
N ARG A 238 1.62 -6.46 1.75
CA ARG A 238 3.04 -6.24 2.07
C ARG A 238 3.98 -7.05 1.17
N ARG A 239 3.67 -8.32 0.91
CA ARG A 239 4.46 -9.17 0.00
C ARG A 239 4.44 -8.60 -1.42
N ALA A 240 3.26 -8.24 -1.93
CA ALA A 240 3.12 -7.61 -3.24
C ALA A 240 3.88 -6.28 -3.36
N GLN A 241 3.86 -5.45 -2.30
CA GLN A 241 4.66 -4.22 -2.26
C GLN A 241 6.16 -4.54 -2.31
N ALA A 242 6.63 -5.52 -1.53
CA ALA A 242 8.04 -5.91 -1.52
C ALA A 242 8.51 -6.46 -2.87
N GLU A 243 7.68 -7.26 -3.55
CA GLU A 243 7.96 -7.77 -4.90
C GLU A 243 7.99 -6.63 -5.93
N SER A 244 7.04 -5.70 -5.86
CA SER A 244 7.02 -4.51 -6.73
C SER A 244 8.26 -3.63 -6.55
N ILE A 245 8.73 -3.46 -5.30
CA ILE A 245 9.97 -2.72 -5.00
C ILE A 245 11.18 -3.43 -5.60
N LYS A 246 11.34 -4.75 -5.37
CA LYS A 246 12.45 -5.53 -5.93
C LYS A 246 12.50 -5.44 -7.46
N TYR A 247 11.34 -5.56 -8.10
CA TYR A 247 11.25 -5.47 -9.55
C TYR A 247 11.58 -4.06 -10.08
N ARG A 248 11.08 -3.02 -9.41
CA ARG A 248 11.44 -1.63 -9.72
C ARG A 248 12.94 -1.39 -9.58
N GLU A 249 13.56 -1.91 -8.52
CA GLU A 249 15.01 -1.79 -8.31
C GLU A 249 15.82 -2.48 -9.42
N GLN A 250 15.35 -3.63 -9.91
CA GLN A 250 15.98 -4.32 -11.05
C GLN A 250 15.92 -3.47 -12.32
N LEU A 251 14.74 -2.95 -12.67
CA LEU A 251 14.56 -2.06 -13.82
C LEU A 251 15.44 -0.80 -13.72
N ILE A 252 15.56 -0.21 -12.53
CA ILE A 252 16.42 0.98 -12.33
C ILE A 252 17.89 0.62 -12.54
N LYS A 253 18.36 -0.53 -12.02
CA LYS A 253 19.74 -0.99 -12.23
C LYS A 253 20.05 -1.21 -13.70
N GLU A 254 19.15 -1.86 -14.44
CA GLU A 254 19.31 -2.06 -15.89
C GLU A 254 19.41 -0.72 -16.64
N LEU A 255 18.59 0.25 -16.27
CA LEU A 255 18.64 1.61 -16.84
C LEU A 255 19.94 2.35 -16.49
N GLU A 256 20.43 2.18 -15.27
CA GLU A 256 21.71 2.76 -14.81
C GLU A 256 22.89 2.14 -15.57
N GLU A 257 22.92 0.81 -15.73
CA GLU A 257 23.95 0.12 -16.52
C GLU A 257 23.97 0.58 -17.98
N VAL A 258 22.80 0.73 -18.62
CA VAL A 258 22.74 1.24 -20.01
C VAL A 258 23.23 2.68 -20.07
N LYS A 259 22.86 3.54 -19.10
CA LYS A 259 23.36 4.92 -19.04
C LYS A 259 24.88 4.97 -18.88
N GLU A 260 25.45 4.15 -18.00
CA GLU A 260 26.90 4.08 -17.82
C GLU A 260 27.61 3.61 -19.09
N ARG A 261 27.10 2.55 -19.75
CA ARG A 261 27.68 2.06 -21.01
C ARG A 261 27.65 3.12 -22.11
N THR A 262 26.50 3.79 -22.30
CA THR A 262 26.38 4.88 -23.28
C THR A 262 27.28 6.09 -22.95
N HIS A 263 27.55 6.36 -21.68
CA HIS A 263 28.50 7.39 -21.27
C HIS A 263 29.93 7.00 -21.63
N TRP A 264 30.35 5.77 -21.30
CA TRP A 264 31.67 5.24 -21.65
C TRP A 264 31.92 5.21 -23.16
N GLU A 265 30.95 4.77 -23.94
CA GLU A 265 31.04 4.75 -25.41
C GLU A 265 31.25 6.15 -25.98
N LYS A 266 30.51 7.15 -25.47
CA LYS A 266 30.67 8.55 -25.87
C LYS A 266 32.04 9.13 -25.48
N GLU A 267 32.52 8.84 -24.27
CA GLU A 267 33.85 9.28 -23.84
C GLU A 267 34.96 8.67 -24.71
N GLN A 268 34.84 7.38 -25.06
CA GLN A 268 35.78 6.70 -25.96
C GLN A 268 35.72 7.27 -27.38
N GLU A 269 34.53 7.53 -27.93
CA GLU A 269 34.39 8.18 -29.23
C GLU A 269 34.99 9.60 -29.22
N GLU A 270 34.77 10.38 -28.15
CA GLU A 270 35.39 11.70 -27.99
C GLU A 270 36.92 11.62 -27.89
N GLU A 271 37.47 10.64 -27.16
CA GLU A 271 38.92 10.42 -27.08
C GLU A 271 39.51 10.06 -28.44
N GLN A 272 38.86 9.16 -29.19
CA GLN A 272 39.28 8.79 -30.55
C GLN A 272 39.21 9.99 -31.49
N GLN A 273 38.14 10.80 -31.42
CA GLN A 273 38.03 12.04 -32.21
C GLN A 273 39.13 13.05 -31.84
N ARG A 274 39.45 13.20 -30.53
CA ARG A 274 40.54 14.06 -30.08
C ARG A 274 41.90 13.53 -30.55
N ALA A 275 42.13 12.22 -30.51
CA ALA A 275 43.36 11.58 -31.00
C ALA A 275 43.52 11.78 -32.52
N CYS A 276 42.50 11.46 -33.31
CA CYS A 276 42.48 11.67 -34.76
C CYS A 276 42.69 13.15 -35.12
N ARG A 277 42.07 14.08 -34.38
CA ARG A 277 42.29 15.53 -34.57
C ARG A 277 43.74 15.94 -34.30
N ARG A 278 44.38 15.38 -33.26
CA ARG A 278 45.80 15.64 -32.96
C ARG A 278 46.71 15.07 -34.04
N GLU A 279 46.41 13.88 -34.56
CA GLU A 279 47.16 13.27 -35.66
C GLU A 279 47.04 14.10 -36.95
N LEU A 280 45.83 14.56 -37.30
CA LEU A 280 45.63 15.47 -38.43
C LEU A 280 46.36 16.80 -38.24
N GLN A 281 46.35 17.36 -37.02
CA GLN A 281 47.11 18.57 -36.70
C GLN A 281 48.62 18.33 -36.83
N ALA A 282 49.12 17.18 -36.36
CA ALA A 282 50.53 16.80 -36.48
C ALA A 282 50.93 16.66 -37.95
N GLN A 283 50.13 15.96 -38.77
CA GLN A 283 50.35 15.85 -40.22
C GLN A 283 50.33 17.22 -40.91
N GLY A 284 49.38 18.09 -40.55
CA GLY A 284 49.32 19.46 -41.07
C GLY A 284 50.56 20.29 -40.69
N THR A 285 51.06 20.15 -39.46
CA THR A 285 52.30 20.80 -39.05
C THR A 285 53.52 20.21 -39.74
N GLU A 286 53.61 18.89 -39.90
CA GLU A 286 54.72 18.22 -40.62
C GLU A 286 54.74 18.62 -42.10
N HIS A 287 53.58 18.73 -42.74
CA HIS A 287 53.48 19.20 -44.12
C HIS A 287 53.91 20.67 -44.25
N SER A 288 53.51 21.52 -43.30
CA SER A 288 53.96 22.91 -43.22
C SER A 288 55.48 23.02 -42.98
N TRP A 289 56.06 22.15 -42.14
CA TRP A 289 57.50 22.09 -41.92
C TRP A 289 58.26 21.62 -43.16
N ARG A 290 57.72 20.64 -43.91
CA ARG A 290 58.31 20.19 -45.19
C ARG A 290 58.24 21.27 -46.26
N GLU A 291 57.12 21.98 -46.37
CA GLU A 291 57.01 23.11 -47.29
C GLU A 291 57.98 24.25 -46.92
N GLU A 292 58.18 24.53 -45.63
CA GLU A 292 59.18 25.52 -45.18
C GLU A 292 60.62 25.05 -45.44
N GLU A 293 60.94 23.77 -45.26
CA GLU A 293 62.25 23.20 -45.61
C GLU A 293 62.50 23.21 -47.12
N GLU A 294 61.52 22.83 -47.93
CA GLU A 294 61.61 22.87 -49.40
C GLU A 294 61.74 24.30 -49.92
N GLN A 295 61.03 25.26 -49.32
CA GLN A 295 61.24 26.67 -49.63
C GLN A 295 62.64 27.14 -49.23
N GLN A 296 63.13 26.78 -48.04
CA GLN A 296 64.50 27.12 -47.63
C GLN A 296 65.58 26.48 -48.55
N GLN A 297 65.36 25.25 -49.00
CA GLN A 297 66.25 24.56 -49.95
C GLN A 297 66.16 25.18 -51.35
N GLY A 298 64.98 25.57 -51.82
CA GLY A 298 64.79 26.30 -53.07
C GLY A 298 65.44 27.69 -53.05
N TRP A 299 65.31 28.42 -51.94
CA TRP A 299 66.04 29.67 -51.72
C TRP A 299 67.56 29.46 -51.69
N GLY A 300 68.04 28.36 -51.09
CA GLY A 300 69.46 28.00 -51.09
C GLY A 300 70.00 27.62 -52.47
N GLN A 301 69.21 26.96 -53.32
CA GLN A 301 69.58 26.59 -54.70
C GLN A 301 69.58 27.80 -55.63
N LEU A 302 68.58 28.69 -55.54
CA LEU A 302 68.56 29.96 -56.29
C LEU A 302 69.75 30.86 -55.92
N HIS A 303 70.13 30.89 -54.65
CA HIS A 303 71.30 31.63 -54.17
C HIS A 303 72.63 31.00 -54.64
N LEU A 304 72.67 29.69 -54.90
CA LEU A 304 73.83 28.99 -55.48
C LEU A 304 73.93 29.23 -56.99
N GLU A 305 72.81 29.19 -57.71
CA GLU A 305 72.74 29.50 -59.15
C GLU A 305 73.05 30.97 -59.44
N GLU A 306 72.66 31.92 -58.57
CA GLU A 306 73.08 33.32 -58.69
C GLU A 306 74.60 33.52 -58.49
N LEU A 307 75.23 32.70 -57.65
CA LEU A 307 76.69 32.72 -57.47
C LEU A 307 77.42 32.09 -58.68
N GLU A 308 76.90 31.00 -59.25
CA GLU A 308 77.45 30.38 -60.46
C GLU A 308 77.26 31.25 -61.72
N GLN A 309 76.15 32.00 -61.82
CA GLN A 309 75.95 32.98 -62.90
C GLN A 309 76.90 34.19 -62.78
N GLN A 310 77.24 34.61 -61.55
CA GLN A 310 78.24 35.66 -61.34
C GLN A 310 79.68 35.19 -61.66
N GLU A 311 79.98 33.90 -61.53
CA GLU A 311 81.29 33.32 -61.92
C GLU A 311 81.40 33.05 -63.44
N GLY A 312 80.28 32.78 -64.12
CA GLY A 312 80.24 32.59 -65.58
C GLY A 312 80.39 33.88 -66.41
N GLU A 313 80.08 35.05 -65.85
CA GLU A 313 80.22 36.35 -66.52
C GLU A 313 81.62 36.99 -66.37
N GLN A 314 82.57 36.33 -65.67
CA GLN A 314 83.95 36.80 -65.49
C GLN A 314 85.05 35.93 -66.14
N GLY A 315 84.70 34.94 -66.96
CA GLY A 315 85.64 34.18 -67.80
C GLY A 315 85.64 34.66 -69.25
#